data_AF-A0A7C2BIP0-F1
#
_entry.id   AF-A0A7C2BIP0-F1
#
_cell.length_a   1.000
_cell.length_b   1.000
_cell.length_c   1.000
_cell.angle_alpha   90.00
_cell.angle_beta   90.00
_cell.angle_gamma   90.00
#
_symmetry.space_group_name_H-M   'P 1'
#
loop_
_entity.id
_entity.type
_entity.pdbx_description
1 polymer ?
#
loop_
_entity_poly.entity_id
_entity_poly.type
_entity_poly.pdbx_seq_one_letter_code
_entity_poly.pdbx_strand_id
1 'polypeptide(L)'
;MERSVNSGCVVMRDRLRFLAAGLIVGFLLGLLTGRVLPVALPASPAAPVGTDGEYRVLRVIDGDTIVVEGGEHVRYLGVDAPETQGSPECYGREATERNRQLVEGKRVRLEADRRDRDRYGRLLRWVWVDGTLVNEQLIREGYATVYRDEPAAKYMDRLLAAEAEARSRGAGLWSACRRR
;
A
#
# COMPACT_ATOMS: atom_id res chain seq x y z
N MET A 1 57.75 -13.43 -45.54
CA MET A 1 57.58 -13.85 -44.13
C MET A 1 56.80 -15.17 -44.17
N GLU A 2 57.35 -16.35 -43.87
CA GLU A 2 58.14 -16.76 -42.68
C GLU A 2 57.38 -16.44 -41.36
N ARG A 3 57.24 -17.28 -40.33
CA ARG A 3 57.64 -18.69 -40.00
C ARG A 3 56.71 -19.18 -38.84
N SER A 4 56.59 -20.45 -38.43
CA SER A 4 56.79 -21.78 -39.03
C SER A 4 56.67 -22.86 -37.94
N VAL A 5 56.12 -24.07 -38.24
CA VAL A 5 56.36 -25.35 -37.49
C VAL A 5 55.74 -25.43 -36.06
N ASN A 6 55.40 -26.55 -35.40
CA ASN A 6 55.69 -28.01 -35.48
C ASN A 6 54.37 -28.80 -35.20
N SER A 7 53.94 -29.88 -35.85
CA SER A 7 54.52 -31.24 -36.00
C SER A 7 54.72 -32.03 -34.70
N GLY A 8 54.06 -33.20 -34.60
CA GLY A 8 54.08 -34.11 -33.43
C GLY A 8 53.09 -35.27 -33.55
N CYS A 9 53.39 -36.27 -34.38
CA CYS A 9 52.65 -37.53 -34.50
C CYS A 9 53.36 -38.66 -33.68
N VAL A 10 52.90 -39.93 -33.82
CA VAL A 10 53.49 -41.21 -33.32
C VAL A 10 53.00 -41.65 -31.90
N VAL A 11 52.56 -42.90 -31.62
CA VAL A 11 52.03 -44.03 -32.43
C VAL A 11 51.47 -45.18 -31.51
N MET A 12 50.71 -46.14 -32.08
CA MET A 12 50.31 -47.49 -31.56
C MET A 12 49.50 -47.62 -30.24
N ARG A 13 48.37 -48.35 -30.23
CA ARG A 13 48.18 -49.81 -29.94
C ARG A 13 48.71 -50.23 -28.55
N ASP A 14 47.93 -50.92 -27.71
CA ASP A 14 47.39 -52.24 -28.05
C ASP A 14 46.11 -52.68 -27.30
N ARG A 15 45.57 -53.84 -27.73
CA ARG A 15 44.37 -54.46 -27.15
C ARG A 15 44.73 -55.46 -26.05
N LEU A 16 44.00 -55.45 -24.94
CA LEU A 16 43.82 -56.66 -24.14
C LEU A 16 42.47 -56.67 -23.41
N ARG A 17 41.75 -57.80 -23.53
CA ARG A 17 40.48 -58.05 -22.84
C ARG A 17 40.77 -58.95 -21.63
N PHE A 18 40.26 -58.58 -20.46
CA PHE A 18 40.13 -59.52 -19.34
C PHE A 18 38.70 -59.47 -18.78
N LEU A 19 38.11 -60.65 -18.64
CA LEU A 19 36.85 -60.88 -17.95
C LEU A 19 37.16 -61.29 -16.51
N ALA A 20 36.46 -60.72 -15.53
CA ALA A 20 36.34 -61.28 -14.20
C ALA A 20 34.98 -60.88 -13.61
N ALA A 21 34.24 -61.85 -13.08
CA ALA A 21 32.95 -61.63 -12.43
C ALA A 21 33.11 -61.51 -10.91
N GLY A 22 32.24 -60.75 -10.27
CA GLY A 22 32.19 -60.63 -8.81
C GLY A 22 30.87 -59.98 -8.37
N LEU A 23 30.12 -60.66 -7.52
CA LEU A 23 28.74 -60.33 -7.15
C LEU A 23 28.67 -60.02 -5.66
N ILE A 24 28.38 -58.77 -5.28
CA ILE A 24 28.12 -58.40 -3.88
C ILE A 24 26.85 -57.55 -3.76
N VAL A 25 25.95 -58.09 -2.95
CA VAL A 25 24.63 -57.62 -2.51
C VAL A 25 24.65 -56.20 -1.93
N GLY A 26 23.59 -55.42 -2.17
CA GLY A 26 23.44 -54.08 -1.60
C GLY A 26 22.07 -53.43 -1.82
N PHE A 27 20.97 -54.14 -1.51
CA PHE A 27 19.62 -53.58 -1.59
C PHE A 27 19.39 -52.57 -0.47
N LEU A 28 19.27 -51.27 -0.79
CA LEU A 28 18.60 -50.26 0.05
C LEU A 28 18.39 -48.96 -0.75
N LEU A 29 17.41 -48.98 -1.67
CA LEU A 29 16.88 -47.74 -2.24
C LEU A 29 16.00 -47.06 -1.18
N GLY A 30 16.65 -46.39 -0.23
CA GLY A 30 15.99 -45.67 0.86
C GLY A 30 15.14 -44.54 0.31
N LEU A 31 13.82 -44.79 0.20
CA LEU A 31 12.84 -43.84 -0.31
C LEU A 31 12.60 -42.72 0.71
N LEU A 32 13.57 -41.80 0.82
CA LEU A 32 13.45 -40.57 1.60
C LEU A 32 12.56 -39.56 0.86
N THR A 33 11.32 -39.95 0.60
CA THR A 33 10.21 -39.01 0.36
C THR A 33 9.87 -38.35 1.69
N GLY A 34 10.78 -37.49 2.16
CA GLY A 34 10.58 -36.65 3.33
C GLY A 34 9.34 -35.79 3.09
N ARG A 35 8.23 -36.18 3.70
CA ARG A 35 6.94 -35.52 3.52
C ARG A 35 7.01 -34.21 4.29
N VAL A 36 7.46 -33.16 3.62
CA VAL A 36 7.54 -31.80 4.17
C VAL A 36 6.13 -31.38 4.55
N LEU A 37 5.80 -31.51 5.84
CA LEU A 37 4.54 -31.00 6.37
C LEU A 37 4.57 -29.48 6.24
N PRO A 38 3.54 -28.85 5.67
CA PRO A 38 3.46 -27.40 5.64
C PRO A 38 3.37 -26.91 7.09
N VAL A 39 4.43 -26.25 7.56
CA VAL A 39 4.42 -25.55 8.84
C VAL A 39 3.48 -24.37 8.68
N ALA A 40 2.24 -24.54 9.15
CA ALA A 40 1.28 -23.45 9.23
C ALA A 40 1.82 -22.44 10.24
N LEU A 41 2.33 -21.31 9.74
CA LEU A 41 2.67 -20.18 10.60
C LEU A 41 1.39 -19.75 11.35
N PRO A 42 1.45 -19.53 12.67
CA PRO A 42 0.31 -18.99 13.39
C PRO A 42 -0.03 -17.63 12.78
N ALA A 43 -1.28 -17.43 12.40
CA ALA A 43 -1.75 -16.12 11.97
C ALA A 43 -1.50 -15.14 13.11
N SER A 44 -0.69 -14.10 12.86
CA SER A 44 -0.47 -13.04 13.84
C SER A 44 -1.84 -12.51 14.27
N PRO A 45 -2.10 -12.33 15.59
CA PRO A 45 -3.33 -11.71 16.02
C PRO A 45 -3.47 -10.36 15.31
N ALA A 46 -4.64 -10.14 14.69
CA ALA A 46 -4.92 -8.87 14.05
C ALA A 46 -4.74 -7.75 15.07
N ALA A 47 -4.07 -6.67 14.69
CA ALA A 47 -3.90 -5.52 15.56
C ALA A 47 -5.29 -5.05 16.03
N PRO A 48 -5.43 -4.61 17.30
CA PRO A 48 -6.72 -4.15 17.81
C PRO A 48 -7.30 -3.10 16.86
N VAL A 49 -8.52 -3.37 16.40
CA VAL A 49 -9.23 -2.51 15.47
C VAL A 49 -9.41 -1.14 16.12
N GLY A 50 -8.92 -0.09 15.43
CA GLY A 50 -8.96 1.28 15.93
C GLY A 50 -7.68 1.82 16.58
N THR A 51 -6.55 1.10 16.55
CA THR A 51 -5.23 1.69 16.88
C THR A 51 -4.52 2.27 15.65
N ASP A 52 -3.30 2.77 15.81
CA ASP A 52 -2.41 3.08 14.69
C ASP A 52 -1.94 1.79 14.02
N GLY A 53 -1.87 1.78 12.69
CA GLY A 53 -1.53 0.59 11.93
C GLY A 53 -1.98 0.61 10.48
N GLU A 54 -1.75 -0.48 9.77
CA GLU A 54 -2.24 -0.66 8.39
C GLU A 54 -3.56 -1.43 8.36
N TYR A 55 -4.56 -0.83 7.72
CA TYR A 55 -5.91 -1.37 7.59
C TYR A 55 -6.36 -1.36 6.13
N ARG A 56 -7.11 -2.37 5.68
CA ARG A 56 -7.76 -2.35 4.38
C ARG A 56 -9.00 -1.46 4.38
N VAL A 57 -9.15 -0.59 3.39
CA VAL A 57 -10.38 0.19 3.16
C VAL A 57 -11.43 -0.71 2.53
N LEU A 58 -12.61 -0.78 3.16
CA LEU A 58 -13.76 -1.54 2.68
C LEU A 58 -14.67 -0.72 1.77
N ARG A 59 -14.89 0.55 2.11
CA ARG A 59 -15.68 1.51 1.30
C ARG A 59 -15.37 2.96 1.68
N VAL A 60 -15.60 3.87 0.74
CA VAL A 60 -15.64 5.32 0.97
C VAL A 60 -17.10 5.78 1.16
N ILE A 61 -17.34 6.60 2.18
CA ILE A 61 -18.66 7.21 2.46
C ILE A 61 -18.80 8.51 1.67
N ASP A 62 -17.84 9.41 1.82
CA ASP A 62 -17.81 10.76 1.24
C ASP A 62 -16.35 11.22 0.99
N GLY A 63 -16.13 12.51 0.74
CA GLY A 63 -14.81 13.05 0.44
C GLY A 63 -13.78 13.00 1.58
N ASP A 64 -14.18 12.75 2.83
CA ASP A 64 -13.27 12.73 3.99
C ASP A 64 -13.59 11.66 5.05
N THR A 65 -14.57 10.79 4.79
CA THR A 65 -14.97 9.68 5.66
C THR A 65 -14.92 8.33 4.93
N ILE A 66 -14.29 7.33 5.55
CA ILE A 66 -14.16 5.96 5.03
C ILE A 66 -14.55 4.92 6.08
N VAL A 67 -14.73 3.67 5.64
CA VAL A 67 -14.85 2.50 6.51
C VAL A 67 -13.73 1.52 6.21
N VAL A 68 -13.03 1.07 7.26
CA VAL A 68 -11.91 0.12 7.17
C VAL A 68 -12.28 -1.26 7.74
N GLU A 69 -11.37 -2.24 7.60
CA GLU A 69 -11.54 -3.57 8.17
C GLU A 69 -11.77 -3.52 9.70
N GLY A 70 -12.63 -4.42 10.19
CA GLY A 70 -13.23 -4.30 11.53
C GLY A 70 -14.48 -3.42 11.59
N GLY A 71 -14.83 -2.71 10.52
CA GLY A 71 -16.05 -1.90 10.43
C GLY A 71 -15.93 -0.49 10.99
N GLU A 72 -14.73 -0.06 11.37
CA GLU A 72 -14.47 1.27 11.92
C GLU A 72 -14.67 2.36 10.88
N HIS A 73 -15.34 3.43 11.31
CA HIS A 73 -15.48 4.66 10.53
C HIS A 73 -14.31 5.58 10.86
N VAL A 74 -13.62 6.08 9.83
CA VAL A 74 -12.48 6.99 9.95
C VAL A 74 -12.84 8.33 9.30
N ARG A 75 -12.75 9.42 10.06
CA ARG A 75 -12.87 10.81 9.60
C ARG A 75 -11.46 11.42 9.47
N TYR A 76 -11.19 12.04 8.34
CA TYR A 76 -9.86 12.57 8.03
C TYR A 76 -9.59 13.84 8.84
N LEU A 77 -8.46 13.87 9.57
CA LEU A 77 -8.02 15.06 10.30
C LEU A 77 -7.68 16.22 9.35
N GLY A 78 -8.06 17.44 9.73
CA GLY A 78 -7.75 18.69 9.01
C GLY A 78 -8.41 18.87 7.63
N VAL A 79 -9.28 17.95 7.20
CA VAL A 79 -9.96 17.98 5.88
C VAL A 79 -11.42 18.37 6.05
N ASP A 80 -11.91 19.21 5.13
CA ASP A 80 -13.32 19.56 5.00
C ASP A 80 -13.77 19.38 3.54
N ALA A 81 -14.39 18.24 3.22
CA ALA A 81 -14.86 17.95 1.88
C ALA A 81 -16.30 18.45 1.65
N PRO A 82 -16.66 18.90 0.43
CA PRO A 82 -18.04 19.32 0.14
C PRO A 82 -19.04 18.18 0.36
N GLU A 83 -20.09 18.49 1.12
CA GLU A 83 -21.11 17.53 1.55
C GLU A 83 -21.85 16.88 0.36
N THR A 84 -22.23 15.61 0.52
CA THR A 84 -23.01 14.87 -0.50
C THR A 84 -24.40 14.44 -0.03
N GLN A 85 -24.68 14.58 1.27
CA GLN A 85 -25.91 14.11 1.91
C GLN A 85 -26.58 15.26 2.66
N GLY A 86 -27.92 15.24 2.77
CA GLY A 86 -28.71 16.29 3.43
C GLY A 86 -28.77 17.59 2.62
N SER A 87 -27.66 18.31 2.51
CA SER A 87 -27.52 19.54 1.73
C SER A 87 -26.30 19.43 0.79
N PRO A 88 -26.43 18.75 -0.37
CA PRO A 88 -25.31 18.51 -1.27
C PRO A 88 -24.65 19.80 -1.77
N GLU A 89 -23.32 19.88 -1.61
CA GLU A 89 -22.52 21.01 -2.05
C GLU A 89 -21.93 20.83 -3.45
N CYS A 90 -21.52 21.94 -4.06
CA CYS A 90 -20.72 21.92 -5.27
C CYS A 90 -19.42 21.11 -5.05
N TYR A 91 -19.09 20.25 -6.00
CA TYR A 91 -17.90 19.39 -6.01
C TYR A 91 -17.91 18.18 -5.04
N GLY A 92 -18.98 17.95 -4.28
CA GLY A 92 -19.01 16.87 -3.27
C GLY A 92 -18.95 15.45 -3.86
N ARG A 93 -19.59 15.23 -5.02
CA ARG A 93 -19.55 13.93 -5.71
C ARG A 93 -18.16 13.65 -6.26
N GLU A 94 -17.54 14.68 -6.82
CA GLU A 94 -16.19 14.68 -7.36
C GLU A 94 -15.15 14.43 -6.27
N ALA A 95 -15.32 15.05 -5.09
CA ALA A 95 -14.48 14.80 -3.91
C ALA A 95 -14.60 13.36 -3.39
N THR A 96 -15.83 12.85 -3.28
CA THR A 96 -16.09 11.47 -2.87
C THR A 96 -15.47 10.46 -3.86
N GLU A 97 -15.62 10.71 -5.16
CA GLU A 97 -15.07 9.83 -6.19
C GLU A 97 -13.54 9.90 -6.25
N ARG A 98 -12.94 11.08 -6.03
CA ARG A 98 -11.49 11.18 -5.90
C ARG A 98 -10.98 10.41 -4.69
N ASN A 99 -11.67 10.49 -3.56
CA ASN A 99 -11.32 9.74 -2.36
C ASN A 99 -11.36 8.22 -2.64
N ARG A 100 -12.38 7.71 -3.36
CA ARG A 100 -12.41 6.30 -3.83
C ARG A 100 -11.16 5.90 -4.61
N GLN A 101 -10.79 6.68 -5.61
CA GLN A 101 -9.59 6.41 -6.42
C GLN A 101 -8.29 6.42 -5.60
N LEU A 102 -8.23 7.26 -4.56
CA LEU A 102 -7.09 7.36 -3.67
C LEU A 102 -6.99 6.16 -2.71
N VAL A 103 -8.09 5.66 -2.14
CA VAL A 103 -8.00 4.70 -1.01
C VAL A 103 -8.84 3.42 -1.13
N GLU A 104 -9.90 3.35 -1.93
CA GLU A 104 -10.86 2.24 -1.86
C GLU A 104 -10.23 0.90 -2.25
N GLY A 105 -10.44 -0.13 -1.42
CA GLY A 105 -9.88 -1.47 -1.60
C GLY A 105 -8.38 -1.62 -1.29
N LYS A 106 -7.64 -0.52 -1.08
CA LYS A 106 -6.20 -0.50 -0.76
C LYS A 106 -5.95 -0.73 0.74
N ARG A 107 -4.69 -0.99 1.11
CA ARG A 107 -4.24 -0.82 2.50
C ARG A 107 -3.88 0.64 2.73
N VAL A 108 -4.30 1.19 3.86
CA VAL A 108 -3.95 2.53 4.33
C VAL A 108 -3.26 2.42 5.67
N ARG A 109 -2.22 3.23 5.90
CA ARG A 109 -1.68 3.42 7.25
C ARG A 109 -2.48 4.54 7.92
N LEU A 110 -3.16 4.19 9.02
CA LEU A 110 -3.85 5.12 9.90
C LEU A 110 -2.90 5.58 11.00
N GLU A 111 -2.89 6.89 11.25
CA GLU A 111 -2.05 7.54 12.24
C GLU A 111 -2.89 8.54 13.04
N ALA A 112 -2.94 8.37 14.36
CA ALA A 112 -3.66 9.22 15.28
C ALA A 112 -2.92 10.56 15.52
N ASP A 113 -3.65 11.46 16.18
CA ASP A 113 -3.13 12.72 16.70
C ASP A 113 -3.71 12.90 18.13
N ARG A 114 -3.79 14.13 18.62
CA ARG A 114 -4.27 14.48 19.97
C ARG A 114 -5.63 13.92 20.38
N ARG A 115 -6.55 13.71 19.43
CA ARG A 115 -7.88 13.15 19.68
C ARG A 115 -8.03 11.84 18.94
N ASP A 116 -8.47 10.79 19.63
CA ASP A 116 -8.68 9.47 19.02
C ASP A 116 -9.99 9.39 18.23
N ARG A 117 -11.08 9.90 18.79
CA ARG A 117 -12.43 9.84 18.21
C ARG A 117 -13.19 11.15 18.35
N ASP A 118 -14.15 11.35 17.46
CA ASP A 118 -15.13 12.43 17.54
C ASP A 118 -16.37 12.04 18.37
N ARG A 119 -17.29 13.01 18.53
CA ARG A 119 -18.57 12.84 19.24
C ARG A 119 -19.53 11.80 18.64
N TYR A 120 -19.25 11.31 17.43
CA TYR A 120 -20.02 10.28 16.73
C TYR A 120 -19.32 8.91 16.80
N GLY A 121 -18.19 8.82 17.50
CA GLY A 121 -17.40 7.60 17.65
C GLY A 121 -16.49 7.29 16.45
N ARG A 122 -16.41 8.16 15.44
CA ARG A 122 -15.50 7.97 14.30
C ARG A 122 -14.06 8.17 14.74
N LEU A 123 -13.16 7.30 14.29
CA LEU A 123 -11.71 7.47 14.45
C LEU A 123 -11.25 8.74 13.73
N LEU A 124 -10.47 9.56 14.40
CA LEU A 124 -9.82 10.74 13.84
C LEU A 124 -8.40 10.35 13.42
N ARG A 125 -8.10 10.37 12.12
CA ARG A 125 -6.81 9.89 11.59
C ARG A 125 -6.25 10.73 10.45
N TRP A 126 -4.93 10.74 10.40
CA TRP A 126 -4.14 10.97 9.20
C TRP A 126 -4.10 9.66 8.39
N VAL A 127 -4.41 9.74 7.10
CA VAL A 127 -4.56 8.57 6.23
C VAL A 127 -3.47 8.58 5.17
N TRP A 128 -2.70 7.50 5.12
CA TRP A 128 -1.55 7.37 4.24
C TRP A 128 -1.69 6.18 3.28
N VAL A 129 -1.36 6.40 2.01
CA VAL A 129 -1.25 5.36 0.96
C VAL A 129 0.12 5.50 0.33
N ASP A 130 0.94 4.44 0.37
CA ASP A 130 2.25 4.38 -0.31
C ASP A 130 3.15 5.61 -0.05
N GLY A 131 3.15 6.11 1.20
CA GLY A 131 3.89 7.31 1.62
C GLY A 131 3.23 8.66 1.31
N THR A 132 2.12 8.67 0.57
CA THR A 132 1.31 9.87 0.28
C THR A 132 0.29 10.12 1.40
N LEU A 133 0.26 11.35 1.93
CA LEU A 133 -0.76 11.79 2.89
C LEU A 133 -2.04 12.17 2.11
N VAL A 134 -3.07 11.33 2.19
CA VAL A 134 -4.33 11.48 1.43
C VAL A 134 -5.05 12.77 1.80
N ASN A 135 -5.03 13.13 3.09
CA ASN A 135 -5.60 14.38 3.62
C ASN A 135 -5.07 15.62 2.87
N GLU A 136 -3.77 15.65 2.62
CA GLU A 136 -3.10 16.75 1.90
C GLU A 136 -3.33 16.67 0.40
N GLN A 137 -3.36 15.46 -0.17
CA GLN A 137 -3.55 15.26 -1.61
C GLN A 137 -4.94 15.75 -2.06
N LEU A 138 -5.99 15.45 -1.30
CA LEU A 138 -7.35 15.92 -1.56
C LEU A 138 -7.43 17.46 -1.56
N ILE A 139 -6.74 18.11 -0.63
CA ILE A 139 -6.70 19.59 -0.55
C ILE A 139 -5.87 20.18 -1.69
N ARG A 140 -4.68 19.65 -1.98
CA ARG A 140 -3.79 20.09 -3.08
C ARG A 140 -4.48 20.03 -4.45
N GLU A 141 -5.26 18.99 -4.67
CA GLU A 141 -6.01 18.77 -5.91
C GLU A 141 -7.33 19.57 -5.97
N GLY A 142 -7.73 20.25 -4.89
CA GLY A 142 -8.95 21.07 -4.84
C GLY A 142 -10.23 20.25 -4.71
N TYR A 143 -10.18 19.10 -4.02
CA TYR A 143 -11.36 18.31 -3.65
C TYR A 143 -11.84 18.59 -2.22
N ALA A 144 -11.03 19.23 -1.39
CA ALA A 144 -11.40 19.62 -0.03
C ALA A 144 -10.74 20.94 0.38
N THR A 145 -11.25 21.54 1.46
CA THR A 145 -10.71 22.72 2.14
C THR A 145 -10.03 22.32 3.46
N VAL A 146 -9.28 23.24 4.08
CA VAL A 146 -8.67 22.99 5.39
C VAL A 146 -9.70 23.18 6.48
N TYR A 147 -9.92 22.14 7.30
CA TYR A 147 -10.71 22.24 8.53
C TYR A 147 -9.86 22.89 9.64
N ARG A 148 -10.26 24.08 10.11
CA ARG A 148 -9.39 25.00 10.87
C ARG A 148 -9.56 24.96 12.40
N ASP A 149 -10.49 24.15 12.92
CA ASP A 149 -10.78 24.10 14.37
C ASP A 149 -9.70 23.34 15.18
N GLU A 150 -8.70 22.76 14.52
CA GLU A 150 -7.54 22.10 15.15
C GLU A 150 -6.20 22.61 14.61
N PRO A 151 -5.85 23.91 14.79
CA PRO A 151 -4.68 24.51 14.16
C PRO A 151 -3.33 23.92 14.63
N ALA A 152 -3.32 23.22 15.77
CA ALA A 152 -2.14 22.58 16.34
C ALA A 152 -1.99 21.08 15.98
N ALA A 153 -2.73 20.60 14.97
CA ALA A 153 -2.64 19.22 14.48
C ALA A 153 -1.41 19.00 13.58
N LYS A 154 -0.83 17.80 13.59
CA LYS A 154 0.55 17.49 13.16
C LYS A 154 0.94 17.95 11.76
N TYR A 155 0.01 17.96 10.80
CA TYR A 155 0.29 18.30 9.40
C TYR A 155 -0.40 19.59 8.92
N MET A 156 -0.92 20.42 9.83
CA MET A 156 -1.70 21.62 9.48
C MET A 156 -0.98 22.55 8.49
N ASP A 157 0.31 22.84 8.70
CA ASP A 157 1.10 23.69 7.79
C ASP A 157 1.18 23.13 6.36
N ARG A 158 1.24 21.79 6.21
CA ARG A 158 1.24 21.12 4.90
C ARG A 158 -0.12 21.27 4.21
N LEU A 159 -1.22 21.16 4.96
CA LEU A 159 -2.56 21.35 4.43
C LEU A 159 -2.80 22.81 4.01
N LEU A 160 -2.35 23.78 4.82
CA LEU A 160 -2.44 25.21 4.52
C LEU A 160 -1.65 25.58 3.25
N ALA A 161 -0.45 25.04 3.09
CA ALA A 161 0.36 25.21 1.87
C ALA A 161 -0.33 24.57 0.65
N ALA A 162 -0.85 23.35 0.79
CA ALA A 162 -1.60 22.65 -0.25
C ALA A 162 -2.87 23.40 -0.68
N GLU A 163 -3.59 24.02 0.26
CA GLU A 163 -4.78 24.81 -0.04
C GLU A 163 -4.42 26.10 -0.79
N ALA A 164 -3.35 26.79 -0.38
CA ALA A 164 -2.86 27.98 -1.09
C ALA A 164 -2.42 27.65 -2.53
N GLU A 165 -1.71 26.52 -2.71
CA GLU A 165 -1.35 25.97 -4.03
C GLU A 165 -2.61 25.72 -4.88
N ALA A 166 -3.58 24.97 -4.34
CA ALA A 166 -4.84 24.64 -5.00
C ALA A 166 -5.63 25.89 -5.42
N ARG A 167 -5.75 26.89 -4.54
CA ARG A 167 -6.38 28.19 -4.82
C ARG A 167 -5.67 28.92 -5.96
N SER A 168 -4.34 29.07 -5.86
CA SER A 168 -3.55 29.84 -6.83
C SER A 168 -3.65 29.32 -8.27
N ARG A 169 -3.81 28.00 -8.44
CA ARG A 169 -3.92 27.34 -9.74
C ARG A 169 -5.36 27.03 -10.17
N GLY A 170 -6.36 27.44 -9.39
CA GLY A 170 -7.78 27.17 -9.65
C GLY A 170 -8.13 25.68 -9.67
N ALA A 171 -7.51 24.86 -8.83
CA ALA A 171 -7.72 23.42 -8.83
C ALA A 171 -9.12 23.04 -8.33
N GLY A 172 -9.77 22.09 -9.02
CA GLY A 172 -11.04 21.49 -8.61
C GLY A 172 -12.12 22.51 -8.23
N LEU A 173 -12.59 22.46 -6.99
CA LEU A 173 -13.61 23.35 -6.42
C LEU A 173 -13.29 24.85 -6.62
N TRP A 174 -12.01 25.24 -6.67
CA TRP A 174 -11.59 26.64 -6.80
C TRP A 174 -11.88 27.26 -8.17
N SER A 175 -12.06 26.44 -9.23
CA SER A 175 -12.54 26.90 -10.54
C SER A 175 -13.94 26.41 -10.87
N ALA A 176 -14.34 25.24 -10.37
CA ALA A 176 -15.65 24.65 -10.66
C ALA A 176 -16.80 25.33 -9.92
N CYS A 177 -16.58 25.82 -8.69
CA CYS A 177 -17.64 26.35 -7.84
C CYS A 177 -17.74 27.88 -7.90
N ARG A 178 -18.94 28.38 -8.21
CA ARG A 178 -19.24 29.82 -8.18
C ARG A 178 -19.35 30.31 -6.73
N ARG A 179 -18.19 30.62 -6.16
CA ARG A 179 -17.87 30.99 -4.74
C ARG A 179 -17.65 29.76 -3.85
N ARG A 180 -16.41 29.63 -3.37
CA ARG A 180 -15.97 28.85 -2.20
C ARG A 180 -14.74 29.56 -1.62
#